data_AF-A0A2P8GQQ0-F1
#
_entry.id   AF-A0A2P8GQQ0-F1
#
_cell.length_a   1.000
_cell.length_b   1.000
_cell.length_c   1.000
_cell.angle_alpha   90.00
_cell.angle_beta   90.00
_cell.angle_gamma   90.00
#
_symmetry.space_group_name_H-M   'P 1'
#
loop_
_entity.id
_entity.type
_entity.pdbx_description
1 polymer ?
#
loop_
_entity_poly.entity_id
_entity_poly.type
_entity_poly.pdbx_seq_one_letter_code
_entity_poly.pdbx_strand_id
1 'polypeptide(L)'
;MLDRKKELLFKELKNIKDVCVGDSECFLRLPKNSPLKEEYKLLHKKLSTDEEVRAFSKVQNEVVETVIYRMMEMIDGYGTLPYSVDLIDLEKNESLRKSGELHDGFMNYLYEHEDQE
;
A
#
# COMPACT_ATOMS: atom_id res chain seq x y z
N MET A 1 -5.86 -14.45 18.62
CA MET A 1 -6.43 -13.10 18.82
C MET A 1 -5.50 -12.02 18.29
N LEU A 2 -4.18 -12.13 18.52
CA LEU A 2 -3.18 -11.27 17.89
C LEU A 2 -3.20 -11.37 16.35
N ASP A 3 -3.33 -12.58 15.81
CA ASP A 3 -3.36 -12.80 14.36
C ASP A 3 -4.58 -12.14 13.68
N ARG A 4 -5.74 -12.14 14.36
CA ARG A 4 -6.92 -11.40 13.90
C ARG A 4 -6.69 -9.88 13.87
N LYS A 5 -5.90 -9.33 14.80
CA LYS A 5 -5.58 -7.90 14.80
C LYS A 5 -4.60 -7.54 13.67
N LYS A 6 -3.63 -8.41 13.39
CA LYS A 6 -2.77 -8.30 12.20
C LYS A 6 -3.59 -8.34 10.91
N GLU A 7 -4.50 -9.30 10.80
CA GLU A 7 -5.36 -9.44 9.63
C GLU A 7 -6.21 -8.18 9.39
N LEU A 8 -6.78 -7.59 10.46
CA LEU A 8 -7.48 -6.30 10.36
C LEU A 8 -6.56 -5.15 9.92
N LEU A 9 -5.33 -5.08 10.46
CA LEU A 9 -4.35 -4.10 10.01
C LEU A 9 -4.02 -4.28 8.52
N PHE A 10 -3.73 -5.50 8.08
CA PHE A 10 -3.40 -5.80 6.68
C PHE A 10 -4.55 -5.49 5.74
N LYS A 11 -5.78 -5.79 6.15
CA LYS A 11 -6.97 -5.38 5.41
C LYS A 11 -7.05 -3.86 5.24
N GLU A 12 -6.83 -3.09 6.30
CA GLU A 12 -6.86 -1.63 6.18
C GLU A 12 -5.70 -1.07 5.35
N LEU A 13 -4.51 -1.67 5.42
CA LEU A 13 -3.39 -1.33 4.54
C LEU A 13 -3.72 -1.62 3.06
N LYS A 14 -4.37 -2.75 2.78
CA LYS A 14 -4.87 -3.06 1.44
C LYS A 14 -5.91 -2.03 0.99
N ASN A 15 -6.85 -1.64 1.86
CA ASN A 15 -7.84 -0.61 1.53
C ASN A 15 -7.15 0.72 1.18
N ILE A 16 -6.14 1.14 1.95
CA ILE A 16 -5.35 2.35 1.66
C ILE A 16 -4.69 2.21 0.28
N LYS A 17 -4.08 1.06 0.00
CA LYS A 17 -3.47 0.79 -1.31
C LYS A 17 -4.49 0.94 -2.44
N ASP A 18 -5.61 0.23 -2.35
CA ASP A 18 -6.64 0.19 -3.38
C ASP A 18 -7.19 1.60 -3.65
N VAL A 19 -7.38 2.41 -2.60
CA VAL A 19 -7.78 3.83 -2.72
C VAL A 19 -6.71 4.64 -3.44
N CYS A 20 -5.44 4.54 -3.04
CA CYS A 20 -4.36 5.30 -3.69
C CYS A 20 -4.20 4.97 -5.18
N VAL A 21 -4.32 3.69 -5.54
CA VAL A 21 -4.25 3.23 -6.94
C VAL A 21 -5.49 3.72 -7.71
N GLY A 22 -6.68 3.55 -7.15
CA GLY A 22 -7.93 4.01 -7.74
C GLY A 22 -7.97 5.52 -7.95
N ASP A 23 -7.50 6.30 -6.98
CA ASP A 23 -7.36 7.76 -7.10
C ASP A 23 -6.39 8.14 -8.21
N SER A 24 -5.27 7.42 -8.35
CA SER A 24 -4.28 7.68 -9.41
C SER A 24 -4.86 7.45 -10.80
N GLU A 25 -5.64 6.38 -11.00
CA GLU A 25 -6.38 6.16 -12.24
C GLU A 25 -7.44 7.25 -12.46
N CYS A 26 -8.20 7.59 -11.42
CA CYS A 26 -9.22 8.63 -11.48
C CYS A 26 -8.62 9.98 -11.89
N PHE A 27 -7.48 10.37 -11.31
CA PHE A 27 -6.77 11.60 -11.66
C PHE A 27 -6.19 11.58 -13.07
N LEU A 28 -5.72 10.41 -13.54
CA LEU A 28 -5.30 10.25 -14.93
C LEU A 28 -6.45 10.51 -15.90
N ARG A 29 -7.67 10.07 -15.59
CA ARG A 29 -8.85 10.31 -16.44
C ARG A 29 -9.48 11.69 -16.24
N LEU A 30 -9.47 12.19 -15.00
CA LEU A 30 -10.16 13.41 -14.57
C LEU A 30 -9.31 14.22 -13.55
N PRO A 31 -8.33 15.01 -14.02
CA PRO A 31 -7.34 15.66 -13.16
C PRO A 31 -7.86 16.89 -12.37
N LYS A 32 -9.17 17.02 -12.16
CA LYS A 32 -9.77 18.27 -11.63
C LYS A 32 -9.39 18.59 -10.18
N ASN A 33 -9.13 17.55 -9.37
CA ASN A 33 -8.94 17.70 -7.92
C ASN A 33 -7.53 17.33 -7.44
N SER A 34 -6.62 16.97 -8.35
CA SER A 34 -5.24 16.65 -7.99
C SER A 34 -4.38 17.91 -7.89
N PRO A 35 -3.48 18.01 -6.89
CA PRO A 35 -2.47 19.06 -6.87
C PRO A 35 -1.51 18.98 -8.08
N LEU A 36 -1.39 17.80 -8.71
CA LEU A 36 -0.55 17.52 -9.89
C LEU A 36 -1.35 17.54 -11.21
N LYS A 37 -2.38 18.38 -11.29
CA LYS A 37 -3.33 18.39 -12.41
C LYS A 37 -2.67 18.54 -13.79
N GLU A 38 -1.59 19.31 -13.90
CA GLU A 38 -0.96 19.58 -15.20
C GLU A 38 -0.11 18.40 -15.66
N GLU A 39 0.55 17.71 -14.73
CA GLU A 39 1.28 16.46 -14.94
C GLU A 39 0.31 15.36 -15.35
N TYR A 40 -0.82 15.20 -14.66
CA TYR A 40 -1.84 14.23 -15.05
C TYR A 40 -2.46 14.53 -16.41
N LYS A 41 -2.67 15.81 -16.77
CA LYS A 41 -3.09 16.18 -18.14
C LYS A 41 -2.04 15.77 -19.18
N LEU A 42 -0.75 15.90 -18.87
CA LEU A 42 0.33 15.48 -19.78
C LEU A 42 0.35 13.95 -19.93
N LEU A 43 0.21 13.22 -18.83
CA LEU A 43 0.15 11.76 -18.83
C LEU A 43 -1.09 11.25 -19.56
N HIS A 44 -2.26 11.85 -19.34
CA HIS A 44 -3.51 11.46 -20.01
C HIS A 44 -3.42 11.57 -21.54
N LYS A 45 -2.68 12.55 -22.06
CA LYS A 45 -2.43 12.67 -23.51
C LYS A 45 -1.59 11.53 -24.09
N LYS A 46 -0.84 10.82 -23.24
CA LYS A 46 0.07 9.72 -23.62
C LYS A 46 -0.49 8.34 -23.27
N LEU A 47 -1.32 8.26 -22.23
CA LEU A 47 -1.90 7.05 -21.67
C LEU A 47 -3.42 7.22 -21.72
N SER A 48 -3.99 6.85 -22.86
CA SER A 48 -5.39 7.19 -23.19
C SER A 48 -6.24 5.96 -23.53
N THR A 49 -5.60 4.83 -23.86
CA THR A 49 -6.28 3.56 -24.05
C THR A 49 -6.46 2.84 -22.72
N ASP A 50 -7.45 1.94 -22.63
CA ASP A 50 -7.65 1.17 -21.41
C ASP A 50 -6.48 0.23 -21.09
N GLU A 51 -5.73 -0.24 -22.10
CA GLU A 51 -4.52 -1.02 -21.89
C GLU A 51 -3.40 -0.19 -21.24
N GLU A 52 -3.17 1.03 -21.73
CA GLU A 52 -2.17 1.95 -21.16
C GLU A 52 -2.56 2.39 -19.73
N VAL A 53 -3.84 2.65 -19.49
CA VAL A 53 -4.35 3.00 -18.16
C VAL A 53 -4.21 1.81 -17.20
N ARG A 54 -4.51 0.59 -17.64
CA ARG A 54 -4.25 -0.62 -16.84
C ARG A 54 -2.77 -0.81 -16.53
N ALA A 55 -1.90 -0.61 -17.52
CA ALA A 55 -0.45 -0.70 -17.30
C ALA A 55 0.04 0.35 -16.29
N PHE A 56 -0.46 1.58 -16.38
CA PHE A 56 -0.19 2.63 -15.39
C PHE A 56 -0.68 2.24 -13.99
N SER A 57 -1.90 1.71 -13.89
CA SER A 57 -2.49 1.25 -12.64
C SER A 57 -1.66 0.13 -11.98
N LYS A 58 -1.18 -0.85 -12.76
CA LYS A 58 -0.27 -1.90 -12.27
C LYS A 58 1.04 -1.32 -11.71
N VAL A 59 1.64 -0.33 -12.38
CA VAL A 59 2.85 0.36 -11.87
C VAL A 59 2.54 1.13 -10.58
N GLN A 60 1.41 1.83 -10.49
CA GLN A 60 1.02 2.51 -9.26
C GLN A 60 0.79 1.51 -8.11
N ASN A 61 0.18 0.36 -8.40
CA ASN A 61 -0.01 -0.69 -7.43
C ASN A 61 1.32 -1.18 -6.86
N GLU A 62 2.29 -1.54 -7.71
CA GLU A 62 3.63 -1.95 -7.28
C GLU A 62 4.33 -0.88 -6.41
N VAL A 63 4.24 0.38 -6.81
CA VAL A 63 4.84 1.50 -6.05
C VAL A 63 4.22 1.61 -4.66
N VAL A 64 2.88 1.58 -4.55
CA VAL A 64 2.19 1.73 -3.26
C VAL A 64 2.43 0.51 -2.36
N GLU A 65 2.40 -0.71 -2.90
CA GLU A 65 2.77 -1.93 -2.17
C GLU A 65 4.18 -1.83 -1.62
N THR A 66 5.13 -1.43 -2.46
CA THR A 66 6.53 -1.28 -2.05
C THR A 66 6.67 -0.26 -0.94
N VAL A 67 5.98 0.87 -1.01
CA VAL A 67 6.04 1.89 0.06
C VAL A 67 5.50 1.34 1.38
N ILE A 68 4.34 0.66 1.36
CA ILE A 68 3.77 0.04 2.57
C ILE A 68 4.71 -1.03 3.11
N TYR A 69 5.26 -1.88 2.25
CA TYR A 69 6.25 -2.91 2.60
C TYR A 69 7.47 -2.30 3.31
N ARG A 70 8.09 -1.25 2.74
CA ARG A 70 9.23 -0.57 3.34
C ARG A 70 8.90 0.09 4.68
N MET A 71 7.69 0.61 4.85
CA MET A 71 7.22 1.11 6.15
C MET A 71 7.11 -0.01 7.18
N MET A 72 6.60 -1.18 6.79
CA MET A 72 6.50 -2.34 7.69
C MET A 72 7.87 -2.93 8.04
N GLU A 73 8.79 -3.04 7.07
CA GLU A 73 10.18 -3.43 7.31
C GLU A 73 10.84 -2.53 8.37
N MET A 74 10.63 -1.22 8.25
CA MET A 74 11.15 -0.24 9.22
C MET A 74 10.58 -0.48 10.63
N ILE A 75 9.30 -0.83 10.74
CA ILE A 75 8.66 -1.18 12.02
C ILE A 75 9.19 -2.53 12.54
N ASP A 76 9.46 -3.49 11.66
CA ASP A 76 10.08 -4.77 12.01
C ASP A 76 11.54 -4.63 12.48
N GLY A 77 12.13 -3.45 12.30
CA GLY A 77 13.49 -3.11 12.74
C GLY A 77 14.55 -3.23 11.64
N TYR A 78 14.13 -3.39 10.38
CA TYR A 78 14.99 -3.24 9.23
C TYR A 78 15.24 -1.75 8.93
N GLY A 79 16.26 -1.45 8.13
CA GLY A 79 16.63 -0.08 7.77
C GLY A 79 17.60 0.58 8.76
N THR A 80 17.57 1.91 8.82
CA THR A 80 18.62 2.72 9.46
C THR A 80 18.11 3.64 10.57
N LEU A 81 16.88 3.43 11.06
CA LEU A 81 16.37 4.20 12.20
C LEU A 81 17.28 3.99 13.44
N PRO A 82 17.66 5.06 14.15
CA PRO A 82 18.52 4.95 15.32
C PRO A 82 17.80 4.42 16.57
N TYR A 83 16.52 4.08 16.45
CA TYR A 83 15.68 3.54 17.51
C TYR A 83 14.68 2.53 16.93
N SER A 84 14.20 1.62 17.77
CA SER A 84 13.17 0.65 17.39
C SER A 84 11.78 1.30 17.42
N VAL A 85 10.98 1.00 16.41
CA VAL A 85 9.55 1.35 16.32
C VAL A 85 8.73 0.06 16.47
N ASP A 86 7.53 0.16 17.02
CA ASP A 86 6.63 -0.98 17.16
C ASP A 86 5.17 -0.53 17.04
N LEU A 87 4.30 -1.44 16.58
CA LEU A 87 2.85 -1.26 16.63
C LEU A 87 2.33 -2.02 17.84
N ILE A 88 1.85 -1.27 18.82
CA ILE A 88 1.40 -1.80 20.11
C ILE A 88 -0.12 -1.71 20.16
N ASP A 89 -0.75 -2.84 20.49
CA ASP A 89 -2.14 -2.85 20.92
C ASP A 89 -2.29 -2.13 22.27
N LEU A 90 -2.94 -0.98 22.29
CA LEU A 90 -3.01 -0.14 23.48
C LEU A 90 -3.79 -0.77 24.63
N GLU A 91 -4.79 -1.61 24.34
CA GLU A 91 -5.60 -2.24 25.40
C GLU A 91 -4.83 -3.36 26.10
N LYS A 92 -4.07 -4.15 25.33
CA LYS A 92 -3.34 -5.32 25.84
C LYS A 92 -1.87 -5.05 26.13
N ASN A 93 -1.36 -3.91 25.68
CA ASN A 93 0.06 -3.58 25.66
C ASN A 93 0.90 -4.68 24.98
N GLU A 94 0.38 -5.23 23.89
CA GLU A 94 1.01 -6.30 23.12
C GLU A 94 1.50 -5.77 21.78
N SER A 95 2.78 -5.98 21.50
CA SER A 95 3.34 -5.77 20.17
C SER A 95 2.65 -6.69 19.15
N LEU A 96 2.22 -6.11 18.03
CA LEU A 96 1.75 -6.89 16.90
C LEU A 96 2.88 -7.73 16.29
N ARG A 97 4.16 -7.40 16.48
CA ARG A 97 5.29 -8.18 15.95
C ARG A 97 5.54 -9.51 16.65
N LYS A 98 4.89 -9.79 17.79
CA LYS A 98 5.13 -11.01 18.58
C LYS A 98 4.92 -12.32 17.79
N SER A 99 4.06 -12.32 16.76
CA SER A 99 3.78 -13.50 15.93
C SER A 99 4.44 -13.44 14.54
N GLY A 100 5.64 -12.84 14.44
CA GLY A 100 6.40 -12.74 13.20
C GLY A 100 6.36 -11.35 12.56
N GLU A 101 7.10 -11.22 11.47
CA GLU A 101 7.35 -9.97 10.76
C GLU A 101 6.10 -9.44 10.04
N LEU A 102 5.87 -8.14 10.15
CA LEU A 102 4.70 -7.46 9.58
C LEU A 102 4.83 -7.30 8.06
N HIS A 103 6.04 -7.03 7.55
CA HIS A 103 6.25 -6.83 6.11
C HIS A 103 5.94 -8.09 5.29
N ASP A 104 6.51 -9.23 5.67
CA ASP A 104 6.21 -10.53 5.04
C ASP A 104 4.75 -10.94 5.26
N GLY A 105 4.22 -10.70 6.47
CA GLY A 105 2.82 -10.95 6.78
C GLY A 105 1.86 -10.18 5.87
N PHE A 106 2.16 -8.92 5.58
CA PHE A 106 1.36 -8.10 4.67
C PHE A 106 1.46 -8.59 3.22
N MET A 107 2.65 -8.95 2.73
CA MET A 107 2.80 -9.48 1.36
C MET A 107 2.05 -10.80 1.19
N ASN A 108 2.14 -11.71 2.16
CA ASN A 108 1.38 -12.95 2.15
C ASN A 108 -0.13 -12.68 2.14
N TYR A 109 -0.59 -11.71 2.94
CA TYR A 109 -2.00 -11.30 2.92
C TYR A 109 -2.44 -10.81 1.53
N LEU A 110 -1.64 -9.98 0.86
CA LEU A 110 -1.94 -9.54 -0.49
C LEU A 110 -1.99 -10.72 -1.47
N TYR A 111 -1.01 -11.65 -1.44
CA TYR A 111 -1.01 -12.83 -2.31
C TYR A 111 -2.23 -13.74 -2.15
N GLU A 112 -2.81 -13.80 -0.94
CA GLU A 112 -4.02 -14.58 -0.68
C GLU A 112 -5.31 -13.88 -1.13
N HIS A 113 -5.30 -12.56 -1.25
CA HIS A 113 -6.50 -11.74 -1.45
C HIS A 113 -6.53 -11.00 -2.79
N GLU A 114 -5.48 -11.13 -3.59
CA GLU A 114 -5.36 -10.53 -4.90
C GLU A 114 -5.09 -11.60 -5.94
N ASP A 115 -5.87 -11.57 -7.01
CA ASP A 115 -5.70 -12.47 -8.13
C ASP A 115 -4.35 -12.17 -8.79
N GLN A 116 -3.52 -13.21 -8.97
CA GLN A 116 -2.29 -13.12 -9.75
C GLN A 116 -2.66 -12.96 -11.24
N GLU A 117 -2.92 -11.72 -11.68
CA GLU A 117 -3.13 -11.36 -13.09
C GLU A 117 -1.83 -11.07 -13.87
#